data_AF-A0A6F8QHM2-F1
#
_entry.id   AF-A0A6F8QHM2-F1
#
_cell.length_a   1.000
_cell.length_b   1.000
_cell.length_c   1.000
_cell.angle_alpha   90.00
_cell.angle_beta   90.00
_cell.angle_gamma   90.00
#
_symmetry.space_group_name_H-M   'P 1'
#
loop_
_entity.id
_entity.type
_entity.pdbx_description
1 polymer ?
#
loop_
_entity_poly.entity_id
_entity_poly.type
_entity_poly.pdbx_seq_one_letter_code
_entity_poly.pdbx_strand_id
1 'polypeptide(L)'
;LRLLSVYHPFPEAVLRFRKIAKLRSTYIAPLLEHATELPSGAHVVRPRFSQEGTDTGRLSCSAPNLQNVPRCRGEGGEEFCGIQIRDVFVAFPGEVLASFDYSQMEISVLAHVSRDPRLVGMLRAGGDLHAQIAKVLFERKEEITPQERQEAKRVVFGTIYG
;
A
#
# COMPACT_ATOMS: atom_id res chain seq x y z
N LEU A 1 -4.69 21.61 -5.38
CA LEU A 1 -6.00 21.21 -4.83
C LEU A 1 -5.97 21.09 -3.30
N ARG A 2 -5.13 20.24 -2.69
CA ARG A 2 -5.01 20.17 -1.22
C ARG A 2 -4.59 21.49 -0.55
N LEU A 3 -3.66 22.23 -1.14
CA LEU A 3 -3.30 23.57 -0.64
C LEU A 3 -4.45 24.59 -0.81
N LEU A 4 -5.37 24.35 -1.75
CA LEU A 4 -6.45 25.27 -2.07
C LEU A 4 -7.73 24.99 -1.27
N SER A 5 -7.86 23.80 -0.67
CA SER A 5 -9.05 23.45 0.14
C SER A 5 -9.14 24.25 1.43
N VAL A 6 -8.02 24.82 1.90
CA VAL A 6 -8.01 25.76 3.04
C VAL A 6 -8.73 27.06 2.71
N TYR A 7 -8.75 27.45 1.44
CA TYR A 7 -9.29 28.73 0.98
C TYR A 7 -10.70 28.64 0.40
N HIS A 8 -11.13 27.45 -0.04
CA HIS A 8 -12.44 27.27 -0.63
C HIS A 8 -12.90 25.80 -0.53
N PRO A 9 -14.21 25.53 -0.29
CA PRO A 9 -14.73 24.16 -0.17
C PRO A 9 -14.72 23.37 -1.49
N PHE A 10 -14.78 24.05 -2.64
CA PHE A 10 -14.80 23.39 -3.96
C PHE A 10 -13.61 22.44 -4.23
N PRO A 11 -12.33 22.84 -4.02
CA PRO A 11 -11.20 21.92 -4.12
C PRO A 11 -11.35 20.62 -3.30
N GLU A 12 -11.92 20.69 -2.10
CA GLU A 12 -12.18 19.51 -1.28
C GLU A 12 -13.25 18.61 -1.90
N ALA A 13 -14.35 19.20 -2.38
CA ALA A 13 -15.39 18.46 -3.09
C ALA A 13 -14.85 17.75 -4.34
N VAL A 14 -13.96 18.41 -5.11
CA VAL A 14 -13.29 17.80 -6.27
C VAL A 14 -12.39 16.63 -5.84
N LEU A 15 -11.64 16.77 -4.75
CA LEU A 15 -10.81 15.68 -4.23
C LEU A 15 -11.66 14.49 -3.79
N ARG A 16 -12.78 14.74 -3.11
CA ARG A 16 -13.75 13.70 -2.71
C ARG A 16 -14.35 12.99 -3.94
N PHE A 17 -14.79 13.74 -4.94
CA PHE A 17 -15.30 13.19 -6.18
C PHE A 17 -14.26 12.31 -6.88
N ARG A 18 -13.00 12.78 -7.02
CA ARG A 18 -11.92 11.99 -7.63
C ARG A 18 -11.66 10.68 -6.90
N LYS A 19 -11.72 10.67 -5.55
CA LYS A 19 -11.59 9.45 -4.74
C LYS A 19 -12.71 8.45 -5.08
N ILE A 20 -13.96 8.88 -5.07
CA ILE A 20 -15.13 8.03 -5.37
C ILE A 20 -15.13 7.55 -6.83
N ALA A 21 -14.83 8.45 -7.77
CA ALA A 21 -14.77 8.13 -9.18
C ALA A 21 -13.69 7.08 -9.46
N LYS A 22 -12.48 7.24 -8.88
CA LYS A 22 -11.40 6.25 -8.95
C LYS A 22 -11.83 4.92 -8.34
N LEU A 23 -12.55 4.96 -7.21
CA LEU A 23 -13.04 3.74 -6.56
C LEU A 23 -13.93 2.91 -7.47
N ARG A 24 -14.91 3.58 -8.08
CA ARG A 24 -15.84 2.96 -9.00
C ARG A 24 -15.15 2.45 -10.27
N SER A 25 -14.37 3.31 -10.93
CA SER A 25 -13.82 3.01 -12.25
C SER A 25 -12.62 2.07 -12.22
N THR A 26 -11.77 2.15 -11.19
CA THR A 26 -10.51 1.40 -11.14
C THR A 26 -10.69 0.03 -10.47
N TYR A 27 -11.63 -0.09 -9.54
CA TYR A 27 -11.77 -1.32 -8.74
C TYR A 27 -13.14 -1.97 -8.90
N ILE A 28 -14.24 -1.26 -8.62
CA ILE A 28 -15.58 -1.90 -8.57
C ILE A 28 -16.02 -2.38 -9.96
N ALA A 29 -15.97 -1.51 -10.98
CA ALA A 29 -16.41 -1.90 -12.32
C ALA A 29 -15.56 -3.04 -12.92
N PRO A 30 -14.21 -3.02 -12.87
CA PRO A 30 -13.41 -4.15 -13.35
C PRO A 30 -13.62 -5.45 -12.57
N LEU A 31 -13.86 -5.38 -11.25
CA LEU A 31 -14.16 -6.58 -10.47
C LEU A 31 -15.46 -7.24 -10.92
N LEU A 32 -16.51 -6.45 -11.18
CA LEU A 32 -17.78 -6.96 -11.69
C LEU A 32 -17.65 -7.50 -13.12
N GLU A 33 -16.89 -6.81 -13.98
CA GLU A 33 -16.66 -7.23 -15.37
C GLU A 33 -15.93 -8.57 -15.46
N HIS A 34 -14.94 -8.80 -14.59
CA HIS A 34 -14.13 -10.01 -14.60
C HIS A 34 -14.59 -11.09 -13.61
N ALA A 35 -15.69 -10.86 -12.89
CA ALA A 35 -16.30 -11.85 -12.01
C ALA A 35 -17.01 -12.92 -12.85
N THR A 36 -16.73 -14.18 -12.56
CA THR A 36 -17.47 -15.32 -13.11
C THR A 36 -18.27 -15.97 -12.00
N GLU A 37 -19.57 -16.14 -12.23
CA GLU A 37 -20.44 -16.89 -11.32
C GLU A 37 -20.15 -18.40 -11.40
N LEU A 38 -20.05 -19.04 -10.24
CA LEU A 38 -19.91 -20.48 -10.10
C LEU A 38 -21.30 -21.14 -9.92
N PRO A 39 -21.42 -22.45 -10.18
CA PRO A 39 -22.67 -23.18 -9.91
C PRO A 39 -23.18 -23.09 -8.46
N SER A 40 -22.29 -22.78 -7.50
CA SER A 40 -22.63 -22.53 -6.11
C SER A 40 -23.31 -21.18 -5.85
N GLY A 41 -23.42 -20.31 -6.86
CA GLY A 41 -23.86 -18.91 -6.74
C GLY A 41 -22.76 -17.95 -6.25
N ALA A 42 -21.55 -18.45 -5.98
CA ALA A 42 -20.41 -17.61 -5.62
C ALA A 42 -19.78 -16.96 -6.85
N HIS A 43 -19.26 -15.74 -6.72
CA HIS A 43 -18.49 -15.09 -7.78
C HIS A 43 -16.98 -15.24 -7.55
N VAL A 44 -16.25 -15.57 -8.60
CA VAL A 44 -14.78 -15.70 -8.57
C VAL A 44 -14.15 -14.81 -9.61
N VAL A 45 -13.10 -14.12 -9.21
CA VAL A 45 -12.27 -13.30 -10.09
C VAL A 45 -10.96 -14.02 -10.35
N ARG A 46 -10.54 -14.13 -11.62
CA ARG A 46 -9.31 -14.82 -12.03
C ARG A 46 -8.35 -13.82 -12.69
N PRO A 47 -7.56 -13.07 -11.89
CA PRO A 47 -6.61 -12.12 -12.44
C PRO A 47 -5.53 -12.82 -13.26
N ARG A 48 -4.95 -12.08 -14.20
CA ARG A 48 -3.76 -12.52 -14.96
C ARG A 48 -2.51 -11.93 -14.33
N PHE A 49 -1.56 -12.80 -14.00
CA PHE A 49 -0.23 -12.40 -13.56
C PHE A 49 0.76 -12.57 -14.71
N SER A 50 1.38 -11.48 -15.15
CA SER A 50 2.46 -11.53 -16.13
C SER A 50 3.81 -11.52 -15.43
N GLN A 51 4.67 -12.46 -15.81
CA GLN A 51 6.08 -12.48 -15.42
C GLN A 51 6.92 -11.54 -16.30
N GLU A 52 6.46 -11.29 -17.51
CA GLU A 52 7.09 -10.42 -18.50
C GLU A 52 6.35 -9.09 -18.51
N GLY A 53 7.03 -7.99 -18.14
CA GLY A 53 6.42 -6.66 -18.25
C GLY A 53 6.80 -5.63 -17.20
N THR A 54 7.69 -5.94 -16.25
CA THR A 54 8.31 -4.89 -15.42
C THR A 54 9.84 -4.98 -15.52
N ASP A 55 10.49 -3.83 -15.66
CA ASP A 55 11.96 -3.75 -15.78
C ASP A 55 12.68 -4.25 -14.52
N THR A 56 11.98 -4.26 -13.39
CA THR A 56 12.49 -4.72 -12.09
C THR A 56 12.31 -6.22 -11.84
N GLY A 57 11.64 -6.94 -12.75
CA GLY A 57 11.31 -8.36 -12.58
C GLY A 57 10.14 -8.65 -11.63
N ARG A 58 9.40 -7.62 -11.19
CA ARG A 58 8.14 -7.79 -10.45
C ARG A 58 7.06 -8.37 -11.36
N LEU A 59 6.18 -9.20 -10.78
CA LEU A 59 4.94 -9.60 -11.44
C LEU A 59 4.05 -8.38 -11.67
N SER A 60 3.39 -8.32 -12.82
CA SER A 60 2.29 -7.38 -13.07
C SER A 60 0.94 -8.11 -13.04
N CYS A 61 -0.10 -7.44 -12.57
CA CYS A 61 -1.45 -8.00 -12.44
C CYS A 61 -2.46 -7.22 -13.27
N SER A 62 -3.28 -7.93 -14.03
CA SER A 62 -4.29 -7.34 -14.93
C SER A 62 -5.55 -8.20 -15.00
N ALA A 63 -6.63 -7.61 -15.53
CA ALA A 63 -7.91 -8.26 -15.79
C ALA A 63 -8.52 -9.08 -14.62
N PRO A 64 -8.76 -8.49 -13.44
CA PRO A 64 -8.47 -7.12 -13.00
C PRO A 64 -7.18 -7.03 -12.16
N ASN A 65 -6.65 -5.81 -11.96
CA ASN A 65 -5.45 -5.61 -11.14
C ASN A 65 -5.76 -5.74 -9.64
N LEU A 66 -5.38 -6.87 -9.04
CA LEU A 66 -5.54 -7.12 -7.61
C LEU A 66 -4.34 -6.70 -6.75
N GLN A 67 -3.20 -6.35 -7.34
CA GLN A 67 -2.03 -5.88 -6.59
C GLN A 67 -2.25 -4.51 -5.94
N ASN A 68 -3.04 -3.65 -6.60
CA ASN A 68 -3.25 -2.25 -6.20
C ASN A 68 -4.57 -2.00 -5.47
N VAL A 69 -5.23 -3.03 -4.93
CA VAL A 69 -6.47 -2.86 -4.18
C VAL A 69 -6.19 -2.04 -2.92
N PRO A 70 -6.90 -0.91 -2.71
CA PRO A 70 -6.58 0.04 -1.64
C PRO A 70 -6.64 -0.64 -0.27
N ARG A 71 -5.65 -0.35 0.58
CA ARG A 71 -5.74 -0.64 2.03
C ARG A 71 -6.59 0.45 2.65
N CYS A 72 -7.58 0.06 3.44
CA CYS A 72 -8.58 0.98 3.97
C CYS A 72 -8.10 1.83 5.15
N ARG A 73 -6.97 1.44 5.74
CA ARG A 73 -6.22 2.30 6.64
C ARG A 73 -5.30 3.17 5.79
N GLY A 74 -5.76 4.37 5.45
CA GLY A 74 -4.84 5.41 5.02
C GLY A 74 -3.76 5.58 6.08
N GLU A 75 -2.49 5.47 5.71
CA GLU A 75 -1.36 5.88 6.56
C GLU A 75 -1.46 7.41 6.75
N GLY A 76 -2.29 7.84 7.70
CA GLY A 76 -2.65 9.24 7.95
C GLY A 76 -4.09 9.50 8.42
N GLY A 77 -4.92 8.46 8.62
CA GLY A 77 -6.26 8.62 9.21
C GLY A 77 -7.32 9.25 8.28
N GLU A 78 -6.99 9.57 7.03
CA GLU A 78 -8.00 9.94 6.03
C GLU A 78 -8.86 8.69 5.72
N GLU A 79 -10.05 8.62 6.33
CA GLU A 79 -11.07 7.62 6.04
C GLU A 79 -11.29 7.56 4.52
N PHE A 80 -10.92 6.43 3.95
CA PHE A 80 -11.14 6.15 2.55
C PHE A 80 -12.61 5.81 2.34
N CYS A 81 -13.46 6.84 2.24
CA CYS A 81 -14.87 6.78 1.82
C CYS A 81 -15.77 5.69 2.47
N GLY A 82 -15.38 5.10 3.61
CA GLY A 82 -16.10 4.02 4.29
C GLY A 82 -16.13 2.66 3.55
N ILE A 83 -15.91 2.61 2.23
CA ILE A 83 -16.04 1.39 1.43
C ILE A 83 -14.77 0.56 1.53
N GLN A 84 -14.88 -0.58 2.21
CA GLN A 84 -13.81 -1.56 2.35
C GLN A 84 -13.78 -2.51 1.16
N ILE A 85 -13.12 -2.13 0.06
CA ILE A 85 -13.07 -2.99 -1.13
C ILE A 85 -12.40 -4.34 -0.82
N ARG A 86 -11.48 -4.40 0.14
CA ARG A 86 -10.83 -5.66 0.51
C ARG A 86 -11.80 -6.66 1.15
N ASP A 87 -12.89 -6.20 1.75
CA ASP A 87 -13.85 -7.06 2.45
C ASP A 87 -14.73 -7.86 1.49
N VAL A 88 -14.75 -7.50 0.19
CA VAL A 88 -15.46 -8.27 -0.83
C VAL A 88 -14.73 -9.56 -1.21
N PHE A 89 -13.45 -9.68 -0.85
CA PHE A 89 -12.68 -10.90 -1.08
C PHE A 89 -12.82 -11.80 0.14
N VAL A 90 -13.61 -12.85 -0.02
CA VAL A 90 -13.94 -13.80 1.05
C VAL A 90 -13.38 -15.19 0.72
N ALA A 91 -13.09 -15.97 1.76
CA ALA A 91 -12.75 -17.38 1.60
C ALA A 91 -13.98 -18.19 1.15
N PHE A 92 -13.75 -19.34 0.52
CA PHE A 92 -14.83 -20.30 0.30
C PHE A 92 -15.34 -20.89 1.63
N PRO A 93 -16.56 -21.45 1.66
CA PRO A 93 -17.09 -22.10 2.86
C PRO A 93 -16.14 -23.18 3.39
N GLY A 94 -15.80 -23.09 4.68
CA GLY A 94 -14.86 -24.02 5.33
C GLY A 94 -13.38 -23.66 5.17
N GLU A 95 -13.06 -22.59 4.43
CA GLU A 95 -11.68 -22.12 4.22
C GLU A 95 -11.41 -20.79 4.94
N VAL A 96 -10.13 -20.42 5.00
CA VAL A 96 -9.67 -19.13 5.52
C VAL A 96 -8.69 -18.49 4.55
N LEU A 97 -8.75 -17.16 4.42
CA LEU A 97 -7.73 -16.40 3.68
C LEU A 97 -6.57 -16.08 4.62
N ALA A 98 -5.38 -16.57 4.28
CA ALA A 98 -4.12 -16.21 4.95
C ALA A 98 -3.29 -15.27 4.06
N SER A 99 -2.74 -14.22 4.66
CA SER A 99 -1.90 -13.23 3.96
C SER A 99 -0.54 -13.14 4.64
N PHE A 100 0.53 -13.24 3.85
CA PHE A 100 1.90 -13.12 4.31
C PHE A 100 2.56 -11.94 3.58
N ASP A 101 3.17 -11.02 4.33
CA ASP A 101 3.87 -9.85 3.80
C ASP A 101 5.26 -9.81 4.44
N TYR A 102 6.31 -9.61 3.63
CA TYR A 102 7.67 -9.58 4.14
C TYR A 102 7.91 -8.28 4.89
N SER A 103 8.30 -8.38 6.16
CA SER A 103 8.70 -7.21 6.94
C SER A 103 9.95 -6.58 6.34
N GLN A 104 9.88 -5.28 6.00
CA GLN A 104 11.04 -4.46 5.65
C GLN A 104 11.91 -5.05 4.53
N MET A 105 11.30 -5.72 3.54
CA MET A 105 12.03 -6.43 2.49
C MET A 105 12.97 -5.52 1.69
N GLU A 106 12.48 -4.36 1.25
CA GLU A 106 13.27 -3.44 0.43
C GLU A 106 14.50 -2.90 1.18
N ILE A 107 14.37 -2.62 2.49
CA ILE A 107 15.50 -2.14 3.29
C ILE A 107 16.47 -3.29 3.61
N SER A 108 15.96 -4.51 3.79
CA SER A 108 16.79 -5.70 3.93
C SER A 108 17.67 -5.93 2.70
N VAL A 109 17.09 -5.79 1.50
CA VAL A 109 17.83 -5.85 0.24
C VAL A 109 18.84 -4.71 0.15
N LEU A 110 18.45 -3.47 0.50
CA LEU A 110 19.37 -2.33 0.51
C LEU A 110 20.57 -2.57 1.43
N ALA A 111 20.34 -3.00 2.67
CA ALA A 111 21.41 -3.25 3.63
C ALA A 111 22.35 -4.38 3.17
N HIS A 112 21.80 -5.40 2.49
CA HIS A 112 22.59 -6.47 1.91
C HIS A 112 23.49 -5.97 0.77
N VAL A 113 22.93 -5.18 -0.15
CA VAL A 113 23.65 -4.66 -1.33
C VAL A 113 24.67 -3.58 -0.94
N SER A 114 24.29 -2.65 -0.06
CA SER A 114 25.16 -1.54 0.37
C SER A 114 26.24 -1.98 1.36
N ARG A 115 25.99 -3.07 2.12
CA ARG A 115 26.81 -3.54 3.23
C ARG A 115 27.07 -2.48 4.30
N ASP A 116 26.17 -1.50 4.42
CA ASP A 116 26.31 -0.44 5.41
C ASP A 116 26.18 -1.05 6.83
N PRO A 117 27.22 -0.92 7.68
CA PRO A 117 27.23 -1.57 8.99
C PRO A 117 26.17 -0.99 9.94
N ARG A 118 25.73 0.25 9.74
CA ARG A 118 24.66 0.85 10.55
C ARG A 118 23.32 0.25 10.17
N LEU A 119 22.97 0.17 8.88
CA LEU A 119 21.73 -0.46 8.41
C LEU A 119 21.67 -1.94 8.76
N VAL A 120 22.76 -2.68 8.58
CA VAL A 120 22.84 -4.09 8.99
C VAL A 120 22.67 -4.22 10.50
N GLY A 121 23.31 -3.34 11.28
CA GLY A 121 23.16 -3.29 12.74
C GLY A 121 21.70 -3.05 13.17
N MET A 122 21.03 -2.08 12.55
CA MET A 122 19.64 -1.73 12.84
C MET A 122 18.67 -2.87 12.50
N LEU A 123 18.86 -3.56 11.36
CA LEU A 123 18.08 -4.74 10.99
C LEU A 123 18.30 -5.90 11.98
N ARG A 124 19.55 -6.16 12.38
CA ARG A 124 19.87 -7.22 13.35
C ARG A 124 19.34 -6.94 14.75
N ALA A 125 19.30 -5.68 15.16
CA ALA A 125 18.68 -5.27 16.41
C ALA A 125 17.16 -5.51 16.42
N GLY A 126 16.54 -5.60 15.24
CA GLY A 126 15.10 -5.80 15.07
C GLY A 126 14.29 -4.55 15.41
N GLY A 127 12.97 -4.71 15.51
CA GLY A 127 12.05 -3.62 15.81
C GLY A 127 11.66 -2.76 14.60
N ASP A 128 11.17 -1.55 14.87
CA ASP A 128 10.68 -0.63 13.84
C ASP A 128 11.82 0.17 13.21
N LEU A 129 12.31 -0.29 12.08
CA LEU A 129 13.42 0.33 11.37
C LEU A 129 13.09 1.73 10.86
N HIS A 130 11.84 1.99 10.45
CA HIS A 130 11.43 3.34 10.03
C HIS A 130 11.46 4.32 11.22
N ALA A 131 11.07 3.88 12.41
CA ALA A 131 11.21 4.68 13.61
C ALA A 131 12.68 4.92 13.98
N GLN A 132 13.54 3.92 13.85
CA GLN A 132 14.98 4.08 14.10
C GLN A 132 15.63 5.05 13.10
N ILE A 133 15.29 4.94 11.81
CA ILE A 133 15.77 5.87 10.78
C ILE A 133 15.22 7.28 11.03
N ALA A 134 13.95 7.41 11.43
CA ALA A 134 13.37 8.70 11.79
C ALA A 134 14.12 9.37 12.95
N LYS A 135 14.51 8.63 13.99
CA LYS A 135 15.34 9.17 15.09
C LYS A 135 16.66 9.74 14.59
N VAL A 136 17.29 9.08 13.62
CA VAL A 136 18.54 9.55 13.01
C VAL A 136 18.27 10.79 12.14
N LEU A 137 17.23 10.78 11.31
CA LEU A 137 16.90 11.89 10.40
C LEU A 137 16.51 13.18 11.14
N PHE A 138 15.77 13.05 12.25
CA PHE A 138 15.31 14.19 13.05
C PHE A 138 16.21 14.49 14.26
N GLU A 139 17.35 13.79 14.39
CA GLU A 139 18.30 13.94 15.49
C GLU A 139 17.67 13.85 16.89
N ARG A 140 16.69 12.95 17.08
CA ARG A 140 15.92 12.82 18.33
C ARG A 140 16.33 11.60 19.17
N LYS A 141 16.36 11.79 20.48
CA LYS A 141 16.54 10.72 21.48
C LYS A 141 15.23 10.10 21.98
N GLU A 142 14.10 10.78 21.74
CA GLU A 142 12.78 10.42 22.29
C GLU A 142 11.93 9.57 21.32
N GLU A 143 10.67 9.34 21.68
CA GLU A 143 9.68 8.67 20.82
C GLU A 143 9.37 9.52 19.58
N ILE A 144 9.18 8.84 18.45
CA ILE A 144 8.87 9.46 17.16
C ILE A 144 7.37 9.42 16.96
N THR A 145 6.77 10.53 16.50
CA THR A 145 5.34 10.57 16.20
C THR A 145 4.99 9.70 14.98
N PRO A 146 3.75 9.19 14.86
CA PRO A 146 3.32 8.44 13.68
C PRO A 146 3.51 9.21 12.36
N GLN A 147 3.37 10.53 12.39
CA GLN A 147 3.57 11.43 11.26
C GLN A 147 5.05 11.49 10.83
N GLU A 148 5.97 11.71 11.77
CA GLU A 148 7.41 11.74 11.50
C GLU A 148 7.92 10.38 11.00
N ARG A 149 7.40 9.27 11.54
CA ARG A 149 7.68 7.94 11.02
C ARG A 149 7.25 7.79 9.57
N GLN A 150 6.09 8.35 9.21
CA GLN A 150 5.58 8.32 7.84
C GLN A 150 6.43 9.16 6.88
N GLU A 151 6.91 10.31 7.33
CA GLU A 151 7.83 11.15 6.56
C GLU A 151 9.16 10.44 6.35
N ALA A 152 9.75 9.87 7.40
CA ALA A 152 10.97 9.07 7.30
C ALA A 152 10.81 7.91 6.32
N LYS A 153 9.67 7.20 6.34
CA LYS A 153 9.35 6.16 5.35
C LYS A 153 9.38 6.71 3.93
N ARG A 154 8.75 7.86 3.67
CA ARG A 154 8.77 8.50 2.34
C ARG A 154 10.18 8.91 1.92
N VAL A 155 10.97 9.48 2.83
CA VAL A 155 12.36 9.88 2.56
C VAL A 155 13.21 8.66 2.23
N VAL A 156 13.13 7.58 3.02
CA VAL A 156 13.88 6.35 2.76
C VAL A 156 13.58 5.81 1.36
N PHE A 157 12.31 5.71 0.99
CA PHE A 157 11.95 5.23 -0.34
C PHE A 157 12.31 6.21 -1.46
N GLY A 158 12.20 7.52 -1.23
CA GLY A 158 12.69 8.53 -2.19
C GLY A 158 14.20 8.44 -2.39
N THR A 159 14.99 8.26 -1.34
CA THR A 159 16.45 8.11 -1.49
C THR A 159 16.84 6.82 -2.21
N ILE A 160 16.10 5.72 -1.99
CA ILE A 160 16.38 4.44 -2.65
C ILE A 160 16.04 4.49 -4.15
N TYR A 161 14.95 5.17 -4.51
CA TYR A 161 14.38 5.11 -5.86
C TYR A 161 14.59 6.38 -6.70
N GLY A 162 15.13 7.46 -6.13
CA GLY A 162 15.26 8.78 -6.75
C GLY A 162 13.96 9.58 -6.71
#